data_AF-A0AAW1W6N1-F1
#
_entry.id   AF-A0AAW1W6N1-F1
#
_cell.length_a   1.000
_cell.length_b   1.000
_cell.length_c   1.000
_cell.angle_alpha   90.00
_cell.angle_beta   90.00
_cell.angle_gamma   90.00
#
_symmetry.space_group_name_H-M   'P 1'
#
loop_
_entity.id
_entity.type
_entity.pdbx_description
1 polymer ?
#
loop_
_entity_poly.entity_id
_entity_poly.type
_entity_poly.pdbx_seq_one_letter_code
_entity_poly.pdbx_strand_id
1 'polypeptide(L)'
;MQHMIHGRSNPIQFLQGFRNQMLNVVKQFAMSDKNGLFINSCFAHCQTERQDTWFADNSPVIRNKAIALAVGDWYFDRTGAKGTKAVDCPYPCDNSCHNLVFQRA
;
A
#
# COMPACT_ATOMS: atom_id res chain seq x y z
N MET A 1 -8.01 -18.19 4.97
CA MET A 1 -8.95 -17.04 5.04
C MET A 1 -10.42 -17.50 5.06
N GLN A 2 -10.77 -18.58 5.78
CA GLN A 2 -12.11 -19.18 5.69
C GLN A 2 -12.80 -19.36 7.06
N HIS A 3 -12.34 -18.65 8.09
CA HIS A 3 -12.86 -18.77 9.46
C HIS A 3 -13.44 -17.47 10.01
N MET A 4 -14.04 -16.60 9.19
CA MET A 4 -14.72 -15.39 9.69
C MET A 4 -16.11 -15.16 9.08
N ILE A 5 -16.80 -16.22 8.65
CA ILE A 5 -18.21 -16.13 8.26
C ILE A 5 -19.09 -16.73 9.36
N HIS A 6 -19.15 -16.04 10.50
CA HIS A 6 -20.26 -16.15 11.46
C HIS A 6 -20.51 -14.74 12.02
N GLY A 7 -21.55 -14.09 11.49
CA GLY A 7 -21.97 -12.73 11.82
C GLY A 7 -21.77 -11.78 10.64
N ARG A 8 -22.85 -11.10 10.20
CA ARG A 8 -22.82 -10.12 9.10
C ARG A 8 -21.93 -8.92 9.48
N SER A 9 -20.63 -9.06 9.25
CA SER A 9 -19.66 -7.99 9.32
C SER A 9 -19.70 -7.25 7.99
N ASN A 10 -19.82 -5.92 8.02
CA ASN A 10 -19.68 -5.10 6.82
C ASN A 10 -18.25 -5.34 6.28
N PRO A 11 -18.07 -5.84 5.04
CA PRO A 11 -16.75 -6.16 4.50
C PRO A 11 -15.77 -4.98 4.60
N ILE A 12 -16.26 -3.74 4.44
CA ILE A 12 -15.45 -2.54 4.60
C ILE A 12 -14.97 -2.36 6.04
N GLN A 13 -15.83 -2.58 7.04
CA GLN A 13 -15.44 -2.48 8.45
C GLN A 13 -14.35 -3.51 8.79
N PHE A 14 -14.46 -4.72 8.24
CA PHE A 14 -13.42 -5.73 8.39
C PHE A 14 -12.07 -5.25 7.81
N LEU A 15 -12.07 -4.71 6.59
CA LEU A 15 -10.86 -4.17 5.96
C LEU A 15 -10.27 -2.99 6.75
N GLN A 16 -11.11 -2.12 7.33
CA GLN A 16 -10.62 -1.04 8.20
C GLN A 16 -10.00 -1.57 9.49
N GLY A 17 -10.62 -2.58 10.10
CA GLY A 17 -10.07 -3.26 11.27
C GLY A 17 -8.70 -3.87 10.97
N PHE A 18 -8.58 -4.58 9.85
CA PHE A 18 -7.32 -5.15 9.39
C PHE A 18 -6.25 -4.09 9.12
N ARG A 19 -6.62 -2.99 8.44
CA ARG A 19 -5.73 -1.84 8.22
C ARG A 19 -5.17 -1.29 9.52
N ASN A 20 -6.04 -1.03 10.50
CA ASN A 20 -5.61 -0.46 11.78
C ASN A 20 -4.66 -1.39 12.54
N GLN A 21 -4.92 -2.70 12.50
CA GLN A 21 -4.02 -3.70 13.07
C GLN A 21 -2.66 -3.70 12.37
N MET A 22 -2.64 -3.72 11.04
CA MET A 22 -1.40 -3.63 10.25
C MET A 22 -0.61 -2.35 10.60
N LEU A 23 -1.26 -1.18 10.62
CA LEU A 23 -0.62 0.09 10.96
C LEU A 23 -0.02 0.10 12.38
N ASN A 24 -0.71 -0.49 13.34
CA ASN A 24 -0.21 -0.62 14.71
C ASN A 24 1.04 -1.51 14.77
N VAL A 25 1.06 -2.64 14.06
CA VAL A 25 2.21 -3.54 14.01
C VAL A 25 3.43 -2.87 13.38
N VAL A 26 3.25 -2.15 12.26
CA VAL A 26 4.37 -1.48 11.56
C VAL A 26 4.80 -0.17 12.22
N LYS A 27 4.08 0.33 13.23
CA LYS A 27 4.39 1.61 13.90
C LYS A 27 5.81 1.64 14.45
N GLN A 28 6.25 0.58 15.13
CA GLN A 28 7.60 0.49 15.69
C GLN A 28 8.66 0.46 14.60
N PHE A 29 8.42 -0.29 13.52
CA PHE A 29 9.29 -0.31 12.35
C PHE A 29 9.39 1.07 11.68
N ALA A 30 8.29 1.84 11.66
CA ALA A 30 8.27 3.17 11.05
C ALA A 30 9.07 4.22 11.82
N MET A 31 9.36 4.03 13.12
CA MET A 31 10.08 5.01 13.95
C MET A 31 11.55 5.21 13.55
N SER A 32 12.15 4.24 12.85
CA SER A 32 13.51 4.40 12.33
C SER A 32 13.50 5.25 11.06
N ASP A 33 14.28 6.33 11.07
CA ASP A 33 14.52 7.20 9.92
C ASP A 33 15.21 6.47 8.75
N LYS A 34 15.84 5.31 9.02
CA LYS A 34 16.48 4.46 8.01
C LYS A 34 15.51 3.54 7.28
N ASN A 35 14.28 3.38 7.76
CA ASN A 35 13.30 2.51 7.13
C ASN A 35 12.47 3.27 6.06
N GLY A 36 11.84 2.56 5.14
CA GLY A 36 10.87 3.11 4.19
C GLY A 36 9.48 2.52 4.45
N LEU A 37 8.43 3.24 4.07
CA LEU A 37 7.06 2.74 4.14
C LEU A 37 6.25 3.26 2.96
N PHE A 38 5.57 2.36 2.24
CA PHE A 38 4.61 2.71 1.22
C PHE A 38 3.37 1.82 1.42
N ILE A 39 2.30 2.39 1.97
CA ILE A 39 1.04 1.71 2.26
C ILE A 39 -0.08 2.49 1.59
N ASN A 40 -0.50 2.04 0.41
CA ASN A 40 -1.60 2.65 -0.33
C ASN A 40 -2.95 1.98 -0.01
N SER A 41 -4.02 2.57 -0.54
CA SER A 41 -5.39 2.12 -0.33
C SER A 41 -5.88 1.17 -1.43
N CYS A 42 -5.03 0.22 -1.85
CA CYS A 42 -5.38 -0.75 -2.90
C CYS A 42 -5.74 -2.13 -2.33
N PHE A 43 -6.73 -2.79 -2.93
CA PHE A 43 -6.96 -4.22 -2.76
C PHE A 43 -6.14 -4.99 -3.81
N ALA A 44 -4.87 -5.28 -3.51
CA ALA A 44 -3.92 -5.86 -4.44
C ALA A 44 -2.92 -6.83 -3.77
N HIS A 45 -2.21 -7.60 -4.58
CA HIS A 45 -1.11 -8.49 -4.17
C HIS A 45 0.03 -8.40 -5.21
N CYS A 46 1.28 -8.70 -4.84
CA CYS A 46 2.46 -8.66 -5.73
C CYS A 46 2.70 -7.31 -6.46
N GLN A 47 2.31 -6.16 -5.88
CA GLN A 47 2.43 -4.85 -6.53
C GLN A 47 3.87 -4.46 -6.92
N THR A 48 4.88 -5.01 -6.24
CA THR A 48 6.29 -4.73 -6.53
C THR A 48 6.88 -5.62 -7.61
N GLU A 49 6.18 -6.70 -7.99
CA GLU A 49 6.69 -7.71 -8.94
C GLU A 49 6.28 -7.41 -10.38
N ARG A 50 5.29 -6.53 -10.60
CA ARG A 50 4.78 -6.22 -11.93
C ARG A 50 5.07 -4.79 -12.34
N GLN A 51 5.55 -4.61 -13.57
CA GLN A 51 5.94 -3.29 -14.08
C GLN A 51 4.76 -2.30 -14.15
N ASP A 52 3.56 -2.79 -14.46
CA ASP A 52 2.33 -1.99 -14.55
C ASP A 52 1.96 -1.31 -13.22
N THR A 53 2.21 -1.98 -12.10
CA THR A 53 1.95 -1.47 -10.76
C THR A 53 3.18 -0.85 -10.09
N TRP A 54 4.38 -1.25 -10.52
CA TRP A 54 5.64 -0.74 -9.98
C TRP A 54 6.01 0.65 -10.50
N PHE A 55 6.01 0.83 -11.83
CA PHE A 55 6.51 2.04 -12.49
C PHE A 55 6.01 2.20 -13.94
N ALA A 56 4.70 2.14 -14.15
CA ALA A 56 4.05 2.55 -15.40
C ALA A 56 3.31 3.89 -15.22
N ASP A 57 2.90 4.52 -16.33
CA ASP A 57 2.22 5.82 -16.32
C ASP A 57 0.93 5.84 -15.49
N ASN A 58 0.24 4.69 -15.41
CA ASN A 58 -0.98 4.50 -14.63
C ASN A 58 -0.77 3.66 -13.35
N SER A 59 0.48 3.53 -12.89
CA SER A 59 0.79 2.81 -11.65
C SER A 59 0.12 3.46 -10.43
N PRO A 60 -0.20 2.69 -9.37
CA PRO A 60 -0.75 3.26 -8.15
C PRO A 60 0.21 4.27 -7.50
N VAL A 61 -0.33 5.39 -7.02
CA VAL A 61 0.43 6.50 -6.45
C VAL A 61 -0.12 6.95 -5.10
N ILE A 62 0.79 7.32 -4.19
CA ILE A 62 0.45 8.12 -3.00
C ILE A 62 1.03 9.51 -3.21
N ARG A 63 0.20 10.56 -3.14
CA ARG A 63 0.63 11.96 -3.34
C ARG A 63 1.45 12.14 -4.63
N ASN A 64 0.95 11.58 -5.74
CA ASN A 64 1.60 11.58 -7.06
C ASN A 64 2.97 10.91 -7.12
N LYS A 65 3.30 10.02 -6.16
CA LYS A 65 4.54 9.24 -6.15
C LYS A 65 4.23 7.76 -6.34
N ALA A 66 4.77 7.18 -7.41
CA ALA A 66 4.72 5.75 -7.71
C ALA A 66 5.62 4.94 -6.75
N ILE A 67 5.37 3.63 -6.65
CA ILE A 67 6.09 2.73 -5.74
C ILE A 67 7.60 2.77 -6.01
N ALA A 68 8.03 2.64 -7.27
CA ALA A 68 9.44 2.64 -7.61
C ALA A 68 10.18 3.93 -7.22
N LEU A 69 9.51 5.08 -7.34
CA LEU A 69 10.07 6.37 -6.92
C LEU A 69 10.18 6.46 -5.40
N ALA A 70 9.17 6.00 -4.67
CA ALA A 70 9.21 5.96 -3.21
C ALA A 70 10.34 5.06 -2.68
N VAL A 71 10.52 3.88 -3.29
CA VAL A 71 11.62 2.97 -2.95
C VAL A 71 12.97 3.58 -3.31
N GLY A 72 13.09 4.22 -4.49
CA GLY A 72 14.32 4.90 -4.90
C GLY A 72 14.71 6.04 -3.97
N ASP A 73 13.75 6.89 -3.58
CA ASP A 73 13.98 7.99 -2.63
C ASP A 73 14.44 7.49 -1.27
N TRP A 74 13.88 6.37 -0.80
CA TRP A 74 14.32 5.71 0.43
C TRP A 74 15.73 5.11 0.30
N TYR A 75 15.97 4.33 -0.75
CA TYR A 75 17.25 3.63 -0.95
C TYR A 75 18.44 4.59 -1.06
N PHE A 76 18.24 5.72 -1.73
CA PHE A 76 19.27 6.74 -1.94
C PHE A 76 19.21 7.92 -0.95
N ASP A 77 18.34 7.84 0.08
CA ASP A 77 18.15 8.89 1.09
C ASP A 77 17.90 10.30 0.51
N ARG A 78 17.10 10.39 -0.57
CA ARG A 78 16.91 11.65 -1.32
C ARG A 78 16.00 12.66 -0.64
N THR A 79 15.10 12.18 0.22
CA THR A 79 14.04 13.00 0.83
C THR A 79 14.10 13.03 2.36
N GLY A 80 15.09 12.36 2.95
CA GLY A 80 15.20 12.15 4.38
C GLY A 80 14.00 11.40 5.00
N ALA A 81 14.01 11.27 6.32
CA ALA A 81 13.05 10.48 7.09
C ALA A 81 11.57 10.80 6.82
N LYS A 82 11.22 12.08 6.57
CA LYS A 82 9.83 12.50 6.36
C LYS A 82 9.30 12.12 4.99
N GLY A 83 10.16 12.01 3.98
CA GLY A 83 9.76 11.72 2.61
C GLY A 83 9.72 10.23 2.24
N THR A 84 10.29 9.37 3.10
CA THR A 84 10.35 7.91 2.89
C THR A 84 9.17 7.15 3.49
N LYS A 85 8.25 7.85 4.16
CA LYS A 85 7.05 7.27 4.79
C LYS A 85 5.78 7.80 4.13
N ALA A 86 5.12 6.95 3.39
CA ALA A 86 3.84 7.21 2.74
C ALA A 86 2.81 6.20 3.25
N VAL A 87 1.81 6.70 3.97
CA VAL A 87 0.64 5.93 4.42
C VAL A 87 -0.58 6.68 3.95
N ASP A 88 -1.42 5.99 3.19
CA ASP A 88 -2.57 6.59 2.53
C ASP A 88 -3.84 6.58 3.42
N CYS A 89 -4.97 7.01 2.89
CA CYS A 89 -6.28 6.92 3.55
C CYS A 89 -6.81 5.47 3.62
N PRO A 90 -7.84 5.21 4.45
CA PRO A 90 -8.46 3.89 4.55
C PRO A 90 -9.20 3.48 3.26
N TYR A 91 -9.17 2.19 2.89
CA TYR A 91 -9.75 1.66 1.65
C TYR A 91 -11.26 1.92 1.54
N PRO A 92 -11.86 2.16 0.37
CA PRO A 92 -11.26 2.31 -0.97
C PRO A 92 -11.13 3.79 -1.34
N CYS A 93 -10.03 4.45 -0.99
CA CYS A 93 -9.87 5.88 -1.31
C CYS A 93 -8.90 6.15 -2.46
N ASP A 94 -8.01 5.21 -2.78
CA ASP A 94 -7.00 5.38 -3.81
C ASP A 94 -7.58 5.01 -5.18
N ASN A 95 -7.88 6.04 -5.96
CA ASN A 95 -8.46 5.90 -7.29
C ASN A 95 -7.41 5.60 -8.38
N SER A 96 -6.12 5.54 -8.03
CA SER A 96 -5.05 5.12 -8.94
C SER A 96 -4.85 3.61 -8.98
N CYS A 97 -5.45 2.89 -8.02
CA CYS A 97 -5.44 1.43 -8.00
C CYS A 97 -6.22 0.87 -9.19
N HIS A 98 -5.66 -0.13 -9.85
CA HIS A 98 -6.40 -0.96 -10.79
C HIS A 98 -6.38 -2.42 -10.34
N ASN A 99 -7.50 -3.11 -10.52
CA ASN A 99 -7.57 -4.54 -10.25
C ASN A 99 -6.69 -5.28 -11.27
N LEU A 100 -5.86 -6.21 -10.79
CA LEU A 100 -5.11 -7.10 -11.66
C LEU A 100 -6.09 -8.10 -12.29
N VAL A 101 -6.64 -7.76 -13.45
CA VAL A 101 -7.45 -8.69 -14.26
C VAL A 101 -6.48 -9.59 -15.02
N PHE A 102 -6.29 -10.81 -14.54
CA PHE A 102 -5.49 -11.81 -15.25
C PHE A 102 -6.25 -12.23 -16.51
N GLN A 103 -5.88 -11.69 -17.67
CA GLN A 103 -6.33 -12.25 -18.94
C GLN A 103 -5.69 -13.63 -19.09
N ARG A 104 -6.50 -14.62 -19.46
CA ARG A 104 -5.99 -15.96 -19.80
C ARG A 104 -5.17 -15.82 -21.08
N ALA A 105 -3.96 -16.39 -21.07
CA ALA A 105 -3.14 -16.56 -22.25
C ALA A 105 -3.82 -17.50 -23.25
#